data_AF-A0A928UXY3-F1
#
_entry.id   AF-A0A928UXY3-F1
#
_cell.length_a   1.000
_cell.length_b   1.000
_cell.length_c   1.000
_cell.angle_alpha   90.00
_cell.angle_beta   90.00
_cell.angle_gamma   90.00
#
_symmetry.space_group_name_H-M   'P 1'
#
loop_
_entity.id
_entity.type
_entity.pdbx_description
1 polymer ?
#
loop_
_entity_poly.entity_id
_entity_poly.type
_entity_poly.pdbx_seq_one_letter_code
_entity_poly.pdbx_strand_id
1 'polypeptide(L)'
;MLVDGECLLDAFYREVLESGNLKKDFVGAISILKSSANGLLLPKTKFRIIEHKRLPYKLYEAKKDDIRIYCFHEEKTGRIIVAGGKKSTQKRDIHSIVNLLIEYYNGK
;
A
#
# COMPACT_ATOMS: atom_id res chain seq x y z
N MET A 1 3.03 -4.67 -7.25
CA MET A 1 2.33 -4.40 -8.52
C MET A 1 3.35 -3.91 -9.53
N LEU A 2 3.29 -4.39 -10.78
CA LEU A 2 4.17 -3.93 -11.86
C LEU A 2 3.43 -2.92 -12.75
N VAL A 3 4.08 -1.82 -13.08
CA VAL A 3 3.61 -0.82 -14.08
C VAL A 3 4.78 -0.60 -15.02
N ASP A 4 4.55 -0.83 -16.32
CA ASP A 4 5.58 -0.74 -17.38
C ASP A 4 6.86 -1.54 -17.07
N GLY A 5 6.70 -2.70 -16.41
CA GLY A 5 7.82 -3.57 -16.00
C GLY A 5 8.46 -3.19 -14.66
N GLU A 6 8.06 -2.10 -14.02
CA GLU A 6 8.62 -1.64 -12.75
C GLU A 6 7.73 -1.96 -11.54
N CYS A 7 8.33 -2.46 -10.46
CA CYS A 7 7.64 -2.67 -9.20
C CYS A 7 7.55 -1.36 -8.41
N LEU A 8 6.32 -0.86 -8.21
CA LEU A 8 6.08 0.41 -7.52
C LEU A 8 6.57 0.40 -6.06
N LEU A 9 6.52 -0.75 -5.38
CA LEU A 9 7.04 -0.87 -4.02
C LEU A 9 8.58 -0.78 -4.02
N ASP A 10 9.24 -1.38 -5.00
CA ASP A 10 10.71 -1.38 -5.09
C ASP A 10 11.24 0.00 -5.49
N ALA A 11 10.53 0.70 -6.39
CA ALA A 11 10.79 2.10 -6.69
C ALA A 11 10.74 2.95 -5.41
N PHE A 12 9.65 2.84 -4.64
CA PHE A 12 9.53 3.55 -3.36
C PHE A 12 10.58 3.12 -2.33
N TYR A 13 10.93 1.83 -2.28
CA TYR A 13 11.98 1.35 -1.36
C TYR A 13 13.35 1.95 -1.68
N ARG A 14 13.68 2.13 -2.97
CA ARG A 14 14.90 2.83 -3.39
C ARG A 14 14.92 4.28 -2.89
N GLU A 15 13.82 5.02 -3.03
CA GLU A 15 13.71 6.39 -2.47
C GLU A 15 13.88 6.42 -0.94
N VAL A 16 13.37 5.41 -0.24
CA VAL A 16 13.53 5.27 1.22
C VAL A 16 14.99 5.03 1.59
N LEU A 17 15.71 4.22 0.82
CA LEU A 17 17.14 3.96 1.01
C LEU A 17 17.97 5.23 0.78
N GLU A 18 17.68 5.98 -0.28
CA GLU A 18 18.34 7.26 -0.59
C GLU A 18 18.09 8.34 0.46
N SER A 19 16.87 8.38 1.04
CA SER A 19 16.54 9.31 2.12
C SER A 19 17.31 9.01 3.43
N GLY A 20 17.75 7.76 3.64
CA GLY A 20 18.56 7.31 4.77
C GLY A 20 17.82 7.17 6.12
N ASN A 21 16.85 8.02 6.43
CA ASN A 21 16.19 8.10 7.74
C ASN A 21 14.85 7.33 7.85
N LEU A 22 14.27 6.89 6.74
CA LEU A 22 12.92 6.28 6.72
C LEU A 22 12.91 4.74 6.72
N LYS A 23 14.08 4.10 6.72
CA LYS A 23 14.19 2.63 6.62
C LYS A 23 13.47 1.91 7.76
N LYS A 24 13.59 2.42 9.00
CA LYS A 24 12.92 1.85 10.18
C LYS A 24 11.39 1.90 10.03
N ASP A 25 10.88 2.99 9.49
CA ASP A 25 9.44 3.21 9.32
C ASP A 25 8.89 2.29 8.23
N PHE A 26 9.64 2.12 7.13
CA PHE A 26 9.31 1.18 6.07
C PHE A 26 9.19 -0.25 6.60
N VAL A 27 10.23 -0.73 7.31
CA VAL A 27 10.21 -2.07 7.93
C VAL A 27 9.02 -2.22 8.89
N GLY A 28 8.74 -1.18 9.69
CA GLY A 28 7.59 -1.19 10.59
C GLY A 28 6.25 -1.26 9.86
N ALA A 29 6.08 -0.56 8.74
CA ALA A 29 4.86 -0.64 7.93
C ALA A 29 4.68 -2.03 7.29
N ILE A 30 5.77 -2.65 6.80
CA ILE A 30 5.74 -4.03 6.29
C ILE A 30 5.37 -5.02 7.40
N SER A 31 5.91 -4.85 8.61
CA SER A 31 5.56 -5.69 9.77
C SER A 31 4.07 -5.59 10.14
N ILE A 32 3.50 -4.38 10.12
CA ILE A 32 2.06 -4.15 10.30
C ILE A 32 1.24 -4.89 9.22
N LEU A 33 1.66 -4.78 7.96
CA LEU A 33 1.00 -5.47 6.85
C LEU A 33 1.04 -6.99 7.03
N LYS A 34 2.20 -7.56 7.37
CA LYS A 34 2.37 -9.00 7.64
C LYS A 34 1.50 -9.45 8.82
N SER A 35 1.48 -8.68 9.90
CA SER A 35 0.64 -8.98 11.07
C SER A 35 -0.83 -9.04 10.69
N SER A 36 -1.30 -8.07 9.91
CA SER A 36 -2.68 -8.06 9.44
C SER A 36 -2.99 -9.18 8.44
N ALA A 37 -2.03 -9.57 7.60
CA ALA A 37 -2.17 -10.72 6.70
C ALA A 37 -2.30 -12.03 7.47
N ASN A 38 -1.67 -12.14 8.64
CA ASN A 38 -1.79 -13.27 9.56
C ASN A 38 -3.08 -13.25 10.41
N GLY A 39 -4.07 -12.43 10.03
CA GLY A 39 -5.38 -12.38 10.71
C GLY A 39 -5.40 -11.55 12.00
N LEU A 40 -4.31 -10.86 12.37
CA LEU A 40 -4.33 -10.00 13.55
C LEU A 40 -5.18 -8.75 13.27
N LEU A 41 -6.13 -8.51 14.19
CA LEU A 41 -6.86 -7.25 14.26
C LEU A 41 -5.92 -6.16 14.77
N LEU A 42 -5.72 -5.13 13.94
CA LEU A 42 -4.86 -4.00 14.27
C LEU A 42 -5.70 -2.73 14.46
N PRO A 43 -5.27 -1.80 15.33
CA PRO A 43 -5.92 -0.50 15.46
C PRO A 43 -6.00 0.23 14.11
N LYS A 44 -7.10 0.95 13.88
CA LYS A 44 -7.28 1.81 12.68
C LYS A 44 -6.16 2.83 12.48
N THR A 45 -5.45 3.18 13.55
CA THR A 45 -4.28 4.06 13.50
C THR A 45 -3.08 3.42 12.81
N LYS A 46 -2.97 2.09 12.83
CA LYS A 46 -1.90 1.28 12.22
C LYS A 46 -2.32 0.62 10.90
N PHE A 47 -3.54 0.11 10.81
CA PHE A 47 -4.04 -0.53 9.60
C PHE A 47 -5.52 -0.17 9.40
N ARG A 48 -5.88 0.35 8.23
CA ARG A 48 -7.27 0.75 7.94
C ARG A 48 -7.67 0.43 6.51
N ILE A 49 -8.99 0.36 6.31
CA ILE A 49 -9.59 0.35 4.98
C ILE A 49 -9.62 1.80 4.46
N ILE A 50 -9.29 1.98 3.19
CA ILE A 50 -9.56 3.19 2.41
C ILE A 50 -10.80 2.88 1.58
N GLU A 51 -11.94 3.40 2.00
CA GLU A 51 -13.20 3.22 1.27
C GLU A 51 -13.19 4.09 0.02
N HIS A 52 -13.47 3.46 -1.13
CA HIS A 52 -13.59 4.18 -2.39
C HIS A 52 -14.68 3.55 -3.24
N LYS A 53 -15.74 4.30 -3.55
CA LYS A 53 -16.95 3.81 -4.24
C LYS A 53 -16.67 3.20 -5.62
N ARG A 54 -15.57 3.60 -6.26
CA ARG A 54 -15.17 3.13 -7.59
C ARG A 54 -14.38 1.81 -7.58
N LEU A 55 -13.94 1.34 -6.42
CA LEU A 55 -13.16 0.10 -6.33
C LEU A 55 -14.09 -1.08 -5.99
N PRO A 56 -14.04 -2.18 -6.75
CA PRO A 56 -14.84 -3.37 -6.45
C PRO A 56 -14.31 -4.16 -5.25
N TYR A 57 -13.13 -3.80 -4.73
CA TYR A 57 -12.46 -4.44 -3.60
C TYR A 57 -12.01 -3.41 -2.57
N LYS A 58 -11.75 -3.90 -1.36
CA LYS A 58 -11.24 -3.08 -0.25
C LYS A 58 -9.77 -2.76 -0.47
N LEU A 59 -9.47 -1.47 -0.59
CA LEU A 59 -8.12 -0.94 -0.48
C LEU A 59 -7.78 -0.77 1.01
N TYR A 60 -6.56 -1.11 1.40
CA TYR A 60 -6.06 -1.01 2.75
C TYR A 60 -4.77 -0.21 2.79
N GLU A 61 -4.51 0.34 3.97
CA GLU A 61 -3.31 1.11 4.27
C GLU A 61 -2.69 0.64 5.59
N ALA A 62 -1.43 0.22 5.53
CA ALA A 62 -0.56 0.06 6.69
C ALA A 62 0.21 1.37 6.96
N LYS A 63 0.23 1.79 8.22
CA LYS A 63 0.74 3.10 8.65
C LYS A 63 1.83 2.93 9.70
N LYS A 64 3.01 3.48 9.42
CA LYS A 64 4.07 3.65 10.40
C LYS A 64 4.69 5.02 10.24
N ASP A 65 4.49 5.90 11.22
CA ASP A 65 5.05 7.25 11.26
C ASP A 65 4.83 7.99 9.92
N ASP A 66 5.88 8.18 9.13
CA ASP A 66 5.82 8.86 7.82
C ASP A 66 5.62 7.94 6.63
N ILE A 67 5.63 6.62 6.80
CA ILE A 67 5.46 5.63 5.71
C ILE A 67 4.03 5.07 5.67
N ARG A 68 3.50 4.96 4.45
CA ARG A 68 2.24 4.30 4.13
C ARG A 68 2.51 3.20 3.10
N ILE A 69 2.01 1.99 3.34
CA ILE A 69 2.03 0.90 2.37
C ILE A 69 0.59 0.53 2.03
N TYR A 70 0.28 0.48 0.75
CA TYR A 70 -1.05 0.26 0.24
C TYR A 70 -1.18 -1.15 -0.33
N CYS A 71 -2.25 -1.85 0.04
CA CYS A 71 -2.54 -3.18 -0.48
C CYS A 71 -4.04 -3.37 -0.64
N PHE A 72 -4.45 -4.24 -1.54
CA PHE A 72 -5.85 -4.69 -1.63
C PHE A 72 -5.92 -6.20 -1.45
N HIS A 73 -7.10 -6.69 -1.09
CA HIS A 73 -7.37 -8.11 -1.07
C HIS A 73 -8.03 -8.51 -2.39
N GLU A 74 -7.44 -9.49 -3.06
CA GLU A 74 -8.03 -10.14 -4.21
C GLU A 74 -8.44 -11.57 -3.82
N GLU A 75 -9.67 -11.92 -4.17
CA GLU A 75 -10.21 -13.24 -3.87
C GLU A 75 -9.33 -14.31 -4.53
N LYS A 76 -9.05 -15.39 -3.78
CA LYS A 76 -8.24 -16.56 -4.19
C LYS A 76 -6.73 -16.32 -4.36
N THR A 77 -6.25 -15.08 -4.43
CA THR A 77 -4.79 -14.79 -4.55
C THR A 77 -4.18 -14.16 -3.29
N GLY A 78 -5.01 -13.59 -2.41
CA GLY A 78 -4.56 -13.06 -1.12
C GLY A 78 -4.41 -11.54 -1.12
N ARG A 79 -3.41 -11.01 -0.40
CA ARG A 79 -3.16 -9.56 -0.35
C ARG A 79 -2.09 -9.18 -1.36
N ILE A 80 -2.42 -8.24 -2.24
CA ILE A 80 -1.50 -7.71 -3.24
C ILE A 80 -1.02 -6.34 -2.80
N ILE A 81 0.29 -6.17 -2.68
CA ILE A 81 0.90 -4.86 -2.41
C ILE A 81 0.91 -4.04 -3.70
N VAL A 82 0.33 -2.85 -3.62
CA VAL A 82 0.23 -1.90 -4.74
C VAL A 82 1.49 -1.05 -4.80
N ALA A 83 1.69 -0.22 -3.78
CA ALA A 83 2.78 0.75 -3.71
C ALA A 83 3.07 1.14 -2.26
N GLY A 84 4.18 1.86 -2.06
CA GLY A 84 4.43 2.62 -0.84
C GLY A 84 4.44 4.13 -1.11
N GLY A 85 4.32 4.92 -0.05
CA GLY A 85 4.33 6.38 -0.14
C GLY A 85 4.57 7.04 1.22
N LYS A 86 4.73 8.37 1.22
CA LYS A 86 4.93 9.16 2.43
C LYS A 86 3.59 9.70 2.94
N LYS A 87 3.49 9.95 4.24
CA LYS A 87 2.31 10.57 4.86
C LYS A 87 1.97 11.92 4.21
N SER A 88 3.00 12.70 3.85
CA SER A 88 2.85 14.00 3.18
C SER A 88 2.23 13.89 1.79
N THR A 89 2.44 12.78 1.08
CA THR A 89 1.96 12.56 -0.29
C THR A 89 0.70 11.71 -0.37
N GLN A 90 0.20 11.24 0.79
CA GLN A 90 -0.89 10.27 0.92
C GLN A 90 -2.11 10.55 0.03
N LYS A 91 -2.61 11.79 -0.02
CA LYS A 91 -3.79 12.11 -0.83
C LYS A 91 -3.57 11.86 -2.32
N ARG A 92 -2.39 12.24 -2.83
CA ARG A 92 -1.98 12.05 -4.22
C ARG A 92 -1.74 10.58 -4.52
N ASP A 93 -1.10 9.87 -3.59
CA ASP A 93 -0.82 8.44 -3.73
C ASP A 93 -2.13 7.64 -3.82
N ILE A 94 -3.09 7.90 -2.92
CA ILE A 94 -4.41 7.25 -2.94
C ILE A 94 -5.13 7.51 -4.26
N HIS A 95 -5.12 8.75 -4.77
CA HIS A 95 -5.76 9.07 -6.04
C HIS A 95 -5.15 8.26 -7.20
N SER A 96 -3.82 8.23 -7.28
CA SER A 96 -3.09 7.52 -8.34
C SER A 96 -3.32 6.00 -8.25
N ILE A 97 -3.27 5.45 -7.04
CA ILE A 97 -3.53 4.03 -6.76
C ILE A 97 -4.94 3.64 -7.15
N VAL A 98 -5.95 4.47 -6.83
CA VAL A 98 -7.34 4.19 -7.21
C VAL A 98 -7.50 4.10 -8.72
N ASN A 99 -6.91 5.04 -9.48
CA ASN A 99 -7.00 5.00 -10.94
C ASN A 99 -6.29 3.75 -11.51
N LEU A 100 -5.08 3.46 -11.01
CA LEU A 100 -4.33 2.26 -11.38
C LEU A 100 -5.10 0.96 -11.10
N LEU A 101 -5.78 0.88 -9.97
CA LEU A 101 -6.57 -0.27 -9.57
C LEU A 101 -7.84 -0.44 -10.43
N ILE A 102 -8.43 0.67 -10.89
CA ILE A 102 -9.54 0.63 -11.86
C ILE A 102 -9.05 0.11 -13.21
N GLU A 103 -7.90 0.57 -13.68
CA GLU A 103 -7.28 0.07 -14.92
C GLU A 103 -6.95 -1.42 -14.82
N TYR A 104 -6.31 -1.84 -13.71
CA TYR A 104 -6.03 -3.24 -13.42
C TYR A 104 -7.29 -4.10 -13.42
N TYR A 105 -8.40 -3.59 -12.88
CA TYR A 105 -9.66 -4.32 -12.86
C TYR A 105 -10.33 -4.38 -14.24
N ASN A 106 -10.32 -3.29 -15.00
CA ASN A 106 -10.93 -3.25 -16.34
C ASN A 106 -10.13 -3.99 -17.40
N GLY A 107 -8.82 -4.17 -17.18
CA GLY A 107 -7.93 -4.95 -18.04
C GLY A 107 -7.93 -6.45 -17.74
N LYS A 108 -8.65 -6.89 -16.70
CA LYS A 108 -8.99 -8.30 -16.48
C LYS A 108 -10.21 -8.70 -17.29
#